data_AF-Q6TYZ7-F1
#
_entry.id   AF-Q6TYZ7-F1
#
_cell.length_a   1.000
_cell.length_b   1.000
_cell.length_c   1.000
_cell.angle_alpha   90.00
_cell.angle_beta   90.00
_cell.angle_gamma   90.00
#
_symmetry.space_group_name_H-M   'P 1'
#
loop_
_entity.id
_entity.type
_entity.pdbx_description
1 polymer ?
#
loop_
_entity_poly.entity_id
_entity_poly.type
_entity_poly.pdbx_seq_one_letter_code
_entity_poly.pdbx_strand_id
1 'polypeptide(L)'
;MDTTPLNSQKELSACKDKDDCQENGVLQKGVPVPEDKVESGQISNGYSAVPSPGAEDDTQHSIPAATTSLVAEAHRGERETWGKKVDFLLSVIGYAVDLGNVWRFPYICYQNGGGAFLLPYTIMAVFGGIPLFYMELALGQYHRNGCISIWRKICPIFKGIGYAICIIAFYIASYYNTIMAWALYYLISSFTDQLPWTSCKNSWNTGNCTNYFSEDNVTWTLHSTSPAEEFYTRHILQIHRSKGLQDLGGISWQLALCIMLIFTVIYFSIWKGVKTSGKVVWVTATFPYIILSVLLVRGATLPGAWRGILFYLKPNWQKL
;
A
#
# COMPACT_ATOMS: atom_id res chain seq x y z
N MET A 1 78.34 -16.36 -23.24
CA MET A 1 77.76 -17.34 -24.18
C MET A 1 76.48 -16.70 -24.69
N ASP A 2 76.63 -15.95 -25.77
CA ASP A 2 75.57 -15.25 -26.47
C ASP A 2 74.99 -16.17 -27.55
N THR A 3 73.67 -16.22 -27.64
CA THR A 3 72.94 -16.70 -28.81
C THR A 3 71.65 -15.89 -29.01
N THR A 4 71.72 -14.87 -29.87
CA THR A 4 70.66 -14.45 -30.81
C THR A 4 70.41 -15.57 -31.86
N PRO A 5 69.45 -15.52 -32.82
CA PRO A 5 68.51 -14.47 -33.28
C PRO A 5 67.05 -15.02 -33.46
N LEU A 6 65.98 -14.34 -33.92
CA LEU A 6 65.75 -13.85 -35.29
C LEU A 6 64.43 -13.04 -35.40
N ASN A 7 64.46 -12.17 -36.40
CA ASN A 7 63.60 -11.07 -36.78
C ASN A 7 62.35 -11.52 -37.60
N SER A 8 61.36 -10.64 -37.68
CA SER A 8 60.68 -10.20 -38.93
C SER A 8 59.16 -10.44 -39.13
N GLN A 9 58.46 -9.30 -39.24
CA GLN A 9 57.40 -8.90 -40.21
C GLN A 9 56.07 -9.65 -40.35
N LYS A 10 54.97 -8.85 -40.33
CA LYS A 10 53.99 -8.51 -41.41
C LYS A 10 52.55 -8.43 -40.81
N GLU A 11 51.92 -7.25 -40.69
CA GLU A 11 51.03 -6.58 -41.67
C GLU A 11 50.04 -7.53 -42.38
N LEU A 12 48.75 -7.26 -42.64
CA LEU A 12 47.82 -6.12 -42.53
C LEU A 12 46.48 -6.68 -43.08
N SER A 13 45.30 -6.35 -42.55
CA SER A 13 44.10 -6.30 -43.39
C SER A 13 43.04 -5.36 -42.87
N ALA A 14 42.74 -4.37 -43.71
CA ALA A 14 41.77 -3.30 -43.56
C ALA A 14 40.31 -3.73 -43.77
N CYS A 15 39.40 -3.04 -43.08
CA CYS A 15 38.07 -2.59 -43.52
C CYS A 15 37.94 -1.20 -42.88
N LYS A 16 38.08 -0.06 -43.57
CA LYS A 16 37.43 0.49 -44.76
C LYS A 16 35.92 0.75 -44.56
N ASP A 17 35.64 2.04 -44.35
CA ASP A 17 34.40 2.81 -44.59
C ASP A 17 33.20 2.63 -43.64
N LYS A 18 33.24 3.31 -42.48
CA LYS A 18 32.59 4.61 -42.21
C LYS A 18 32.66 4.87 -40.70
N ASP A 19 33.71 5.60 -40.31
CA ASP A 19 34.00 5.97 -38.93
C ASP A 19 32.94 6.90 -38.35
N ASP A 20 32.51 6.58 -37.13
CA ASP A 20 32.54 7.55 -36.03
C ASP A 20 33.03 6.80 -34.77
N CYS A 21 34.34 6.53 -34.76
CA CYS A 21 35.10 6.29 -33.54
C CYS A 21 35.52 7.66 -33.00
N GLN A 22 34.92 8.10 -31.90
CA GLN A 22 35.30 9.34 -31.20
C GLN A 22 36.64 9.16 -30.47
N GLU A 23 37.54 10.16 -30.51
CA GLU A 23 38.14 10.76 -29.29
C GLU A 23 39.11 11.93 -29.59
N ASN A 24 38.91 13.03 -28.84
CA ASN A 24 39.86 14.11 -28.47
C ASN A 24 40.17 15.23 -29.50
N GLY A 25 39.66 16.44 -29.24
CA GLY A 25 40.03 17.66 -29.99
C GLY A 25 39.57 19.00 -29.40
N VAL A 26 40.53 19.88 -29.17
CA VAL A 26 40.52 21.24 -28.63
C VAL A 26 39.59 22.24 -29.37
N LEU A 27 39.01 23.20 -28.62
CA LEU A 27 38.20 24.34 -29.10
C LEU A 27 39.07 25.57 -29.45
N GLN A 28 38.92 26.13 -30.66
CA GLN A 28 39.42 27.48 -31.04
C GLN A 28 38.31 28.34 -31.68
N LYS A 29 38.37 29.66 -31.39
CA LYS A 29 37.34 30.72 -31.48
C LYS A 29 37.32 31.51 -32.82
N GLY A 30 36.17 32.16 -33.10
CA GLY A 30 36.04 33.47 -33.80
C GLY A 30 34.89 33.53 -34.84
N VAL A 31 33.67 34.07 -34.61
CA VAL A 31 33.18 35.50 -34.49
C VAL A 31 33.10 36.21 -35.88
N PRO A 32 32.09 37.07 -36.26
CA PRO A 32 31.10 37.81 -35.44
C PRO A 32 29.61 37.80 -35.89
N VAL A 33 28.81 38.34 -34.97
CA VAL A 33 27.39 38.77 -35.01
C VAL A 33 27.29 40.27 -35.39
N PRO A 34 26.11 40.80 -35.77
CA PRO A 34 25.53 41.95 -35.04
C PRO A 34 24.04 41.69 -34.69
N GLU A 35 23.65 41.69 -33.40
CA GLU A 35 23.12 42.80 -32.56
C GLU A 35 21.73 43.27 -33.05
N ASP A 36 20.66 43.41 -32.25
CA ASP A 36 20.50 43.41 -30.79
C ASP A 36 19.00 43.40 -30.41
N LYS A 37 18.66 42.85 -29.22
CA LYS A 37 17.67 43.34 -28.21
C LYS A 37 17.15 42.25 -27.23
N VAL A 38 17.86 42.15 -26.11
CA VAL A 38 17.47 42.13 -24.67
C VAL A 38 16.08 41.58 -24.22
N GLU A 39 16.18 40.52 -23.39
CA GLU A 39 15.41 40.04 -22.20
C GLU A 39 13.87 40.23 -22.07
N SER A 40 13.14 39.14 -21.75
CA SER A 40 12.94 38.67 -20.35
C SER A 40 12.14 37.35 -20.33
N GLY A 41 12.35 36.53 -19.30
CA GLY A 41 11.96 35.13 -19.26
C GLY A 41 10.47 34.83 -19.14
N GLN A 42 10.07 33.67 -19.69
CA GLN A 42 8.91 32.90 -19.24
C GLN A 42 9.09 31.43 -19.61
N ILE A 43 8.89 30.57 -18.61
CA ILE A 43 8.90 29.10 -18.70
C ILE A 43 7.75 28.70 -19.62
N SER A 44 8.08 28.13 -20.79
CA SER A 44 7.09 27.73 -21.79
C SER A 44 6.36 26.45 -21.36
N ASN A 45 5.06 26.60 -21.10
CA ASN A 45 4.11 25.50 -20.98
C ASN A 45 3.83 24.92 -22.37
N GLY A 46 4.36 23.72 -22.64
CA GLY A 46 4.08 22.98 -23.87
C GLY A 46 2.67 22.36 -23.86
N TYR A 47 1.64 23.17 -24.12
CA TYR A 47 0.36 22.68 -24.63
C TYR A 47 0.37 22.79 -26.15
N SER A 48 0.54 21.68 -26.86
CA SER A 48 0.25 21.64 -28.30
C SER A 48 -1.25 21.45 -28.50
N ALA A 49 -1.86 22.42 -29.17
CA ALA A 49 -3.24 22.41 -29.60
C ALA A 49 -3.52 21.23 -30.55
N VAL A 50 -4.69 20.62 -30.38
CA VAL A 50 -5.24 19.59 -31.26
C VAL A 50 -5.78 20.25 -32.54
N PRO A 51 -5.37 19.86 -33.75
CA PRO A 51 -6.14 20.16 -34.96
C PRO A 51 -7.22 19.08 -35.16
N SER A 52 -8.47 19.52 -35.35
CA SER A 52 -9.56 18.65 -35.79
C SER A 52 -9.33 18.16 -37.23
N PRO A 53 -9.63 16.90 -37.58
CA PRO A 53 -9.60 16.49 -38.97
C PRO A 53 -10.95 16.74 -39.64
N GLY A 54 -10.92 17.56 -40.69
CA GLY A 54 -11.93 17.61 -41.72
C GLY A 54 -11.26 17.43 -43.09
N ALA A 55 -11.98 16.74 -43.98
CA ALA A 55 -11.74 16.50 -45.40
C ALA A 55 -10.75 15.38 -45.77
N GLU A 56 -11.31 14.44 -46.54
CA GLU A 56 -10.70 13.31 -47.24
C GLU A 56 -9.68 13.79 -48.28
N ASP A 57 -8.54 13.11 -48.37
CA ASP A 57 -7.88 12.88 -49.67
C ASP A 57 -7.11 11.55 -49.65
N ASP A 58 -7.28 10.81 -50.74
CA ASP A 58 -6.87 9.44 -50.95
C ASP A 58 -5.40 9.42 -51.40
N THR A 59 -4.49 8.93 -50.56
CA THR A 59 -3.19 8.44 -51.06
C THR A 59 -2.62 7.38 -50.14
N GLN A 60 -2.65 6.15 -50.65
CA GLN A 60 -2.24 4.92 -50.00
C GLN A 60 -0.71 4.86 -49.88
N HIS A 61 -0.13 5.52 -48.87
CA HIS A 61 1.25 5.26 -48.46
C HIS A 61 1.25 4.18 -47.37
N SER A 62 1.64 2.97 -47.76
CA SER A 62 1.85 1.83 -46.88
C SER A 62 2.92 2.15 -45.85
N ILE A 63 2.50 2.47 -44.63
CA ILE A 63 3.40 2.55 -43.47
C ILE A 63 3.96 1.14 -43.23
N PRO A 64 5.29 0.93 -43.20
CA PRO A 64 5.86 -0.36 -42.91
C PRO A 64 5.41 -0.84 -41.53
N ALA A 65 4.95 -2.08 -41.41
CA ALA A 65 4.58 -2.70 -40.13
C ALA A 65 5.69 -2.60 -39.05
N ALA A 66 6.95 -2.46 -39.48
CA ALA A 66 8.11 -2.21 -38.64
C ALA A 66 8.06 -0.84 -37.91
N THR A 67 7.51 0.20 -38.53
CA THR A 67 7.39 1.54 -37.89
C THR A 67 6.28 1.52 -36.85
N THR A 68 5.18 0.81 -37.11
CA THR A 68 4.10 0.61 -36.15
C THR A 68 4.52 -0.26 -34.97
N SER A 69 5.36 -1.29 -35.20
CA SER A 69 5.92 -2.10 -34.11
C SER A 69 6.96 -1.32 -33.30
N LEU A 70 7.81 -0.50 -33.92
CA LEU A 70 8.78 0.34 -33.19
C LEU A 70 8.11 1.44 -32.37
N VAL A 71 6.99 2.03 -32.84
CA VAL A 71 6.19 2.99 -32.05
C VAL A 71 5.39 2.28 -30.95
N ALA A 72 4.87 1.07 -31.20
CA ALA A 72 4.23 0.25 -30.18
C ALA A 72 5.21 -0.28 -29.11
N GLU A 73 6.46 -0.53 -29.48
CA GLU A 73 7.55 -0.93 -28.59
C GLU A 73 8.13 0.27 -27.82
N ALA A 74 8.19 1.45 -28.44
CA ALA A 74 8.50 2.70 -27.76
C ALA A 74 7.45 3.05 -26.69
N HIS A 75 6.16 2.79 -26.96
CA HIS A 75 5.09 2.93 -25.94
C HIS A 75 5.11 1.84 -24.85
N ARG A 76 5.82 0.73 -25.04
CA ARG A 76 6.07 -0.27 -23.97
C ARG A 76 7.22 0.12 -23.04
N GLY A 77 8.00 1.16 -23.38
CA GLY A 77 9.18 1.59 -22.61
C GLY A 77 8.88 2.52 -21.42
N GLU A 78 7.75 3.22 -21.43
CA GLU A 78 7.43 4.21 -20.39
C GLU A 78 6.49 3.66 -19.32
N ARG A 79 6.99 3.60 -18.07
CA ARG A 79 6.21 3.18 -16.90
C ARG A 79 5.02 4.10 -16.69
N GLU A 80 3.83 3.51 -16.53
CA GLU A 80 2.60 4.25 -16.22
C GLU A 80 2.79 5.22 -15.04
N THR A 81 2.21 6.40 -15.18
CA THR A 81 2.26 7.48 -14.20
C THR A 81 0.90 7.69 -13.54
N TRP A 82 0.92 8.32 -12.37
CA TRP A 82 -0.29 8.71 -11.66
C TRP A 82 -0.98 9.87 -12.38
N GLY A 83 -2.31 9.83 -12.46
CA GLY A 83 -3.10 10.88 -13.10
C GLY A 83 -3.07 12.21 -12.33
N LYS A 84 -3.12 12.16 -10.99
CA LYS A 84 -3.02 13.34 -10.11
C LYS A 84 -2.11 13.06 -8.91
N LYS A 85 -1.43 14.10 -8.41
CA LYS A 85 -0.62 14.02 -7.18
C LYS A 85 -1.43 13.59 -5.95
N VAL A 86 -2.67 14.04 -5.85
CA VAL A 86 -3.60 13.64 -4.78
C VAL A 86 -3.90 12.14 -4.82
N ASP A 87 -4.04 11.54 -6.01
CA ASP A 87 -4.31 10.10 -6.12
C ASP A 87 -3.17 9.28 -5.49
N PHE A 88 -1.92 9.70 -5.72
CA PHE A 88 -0.75 9.11 -5.08
C PHE A 88 -0.74 9.35 -3.56
N LEU A 89 -0.93 10.60 -3.11
CA LEU A 89 -0.92 10.94 -1.69
C LEU A 89 -1.97 10.12 -0.91
N LEU A 90 -3.18 10.04 -1.45
CA LEU A 90 -4.28 9.31 -0.83
C LEU A 90 -4.02 7.79 -0.83
N SER A 91 -3.31 7.27 -1.84
CA SER A 91 -2.90 5.86 -1.89
C SER A 91 -1.87 5.54 -0.82
N VAL A 92 -0.91 6.43 -0.59
CA VAL A 92 0.09 6.27 0.46
C VAL A 92 -0.55 6.38 1.85
N ILE A 93 -1.48 7.33 2.05
CA ILE A 93 -2.24 7.45 3.30
C ILE A 93 -3.11 6.20 3.54
N GLY A 94 -3.80 5.72 2.51
CA GLY A 94 -4.62 4.50 2.60
C GLY A 94 -3.82 3.23 2.88
N TYR A 95 -2.53 3.19 2.48
CA TYR A 95 -1.61 2.13 2.88
C TYR A 95 -1.12 2.30 4.33
N ALA A 96 -0.87 3.54 4.76
CA ALA A 96 -0.36 3.83 6.11
C ALA A 96 -1.41 3.68 7.21
N VAL A 97 -2.70 3.84 6.89
CA VAL A 97 -3.81 3.71 7.85
C VAL A 97 -4.48 2.36 7.70
N ASP A 98 -4.39 1.56 8.74
CA ASP A 98 -4.89 0.18 8.76
C ASP A 98 -5.72 -0.11 10.03
N LEU A 99 -6.18 -1.36 10.17
CA LEU A 99 -6.88 -1.80 11.37
C LEU A 99 -6.02 -1.57 12.62
N GLY A 100 -4.71 -1.81 12.56
CA GLY A 100 -3.78 -1.61 13.66
C GLY A 100 -3.83 -0.20 14.25
N ASN A 101 -4.02 0.84 13.43
CA ASN A 101 -4.19 2.21 13.95
C ASN A 101 -5.43 2.37 14.86
N VAL A 102 -6.49 1.59 14.62
CA VAL A 102 -7.78 1.72 15.34
C VAL A 102 -7.77 1.03 16.70
N TRP A 103 -7.14 -0.15 16.84
CA TRP A 103 -7.15 -0.91 18.10
C TRP A 103 -5.78 -1.07 18.75
N ARG A 104 -4.72 -1.30 17.97
CA ARG A 104 -3.38 -1.56 18.52
C ARG A 104 -2.76 -0.30 19.13
N PHE A 105 -2.86 0.84 18.44
CA PHE A 105 -2.30 2.09 18.98
C PHE A 105 -2.95 2.50 20.31
N PRO A 106 -4.31 2.56 20.42
CA PRO A 106 -4.93 2.84 21.71
C PRO A 106 -4.56 1.82 22.78
N TYR A 107 -4.50 0.54 22.42
CA TYR A 107 -4.16 -0.54 23.35
C TYR A 107 -2.76 -0.39 23.94
N ILE A 108 -1.75 -0.22 23.09
CA ILE A 108 -0.36 -0.06 23.52
C ILE A 108 -0.18 1.26 24.30
N CYS A 109 -0.82 2.33 23.86
CA CYS A 109 -0.75 3.63 24.52
C CYS A 109 -1.22 3.55 25.98
N TYR A 110 -2.38 2.95 26.25
CA TYR A 110 -2.86 2.83 27.63
C TYR A 110 -1.99 1.87 28.46
N GLN A 111 -1.48 0.79 27.88
CA GLN A 111 -0.63 -0.17 28.61
C GLN A 111 0.71 0.44 29.03
N ASN A 112 1.26 1.32 28.20
CA ASN A 112 2.59 1.91 28.39
C ASN A 112 2.54 3.34 28.96
N GLY A 113 1.59 3.60 29.87
CA GLY A 113 1.56 4.84 30.65
C GLY A 113 0.62 5.92 30.10
N GLY A 114 -0.32 5.55 29.22
CA GLY A 114 -1.36 6.45 28.71
C GLY A 114 -0.77 7.64 28.00
N GLY A 115 -1.11 8.85 28.45
CA GLY A 115 -0.60 10.09 27.86
C GLY A 115 0.94 10.21 27.86
N ALA A 116 1.64 9.55 28.79
CA ALA A 116 3.11 9.59 28.82
C ALA A 116 3.75 8.86 27.62
N PHE A 117 3.08 7.83 27.07
CA PHE A 117 3.55 7.08 25.90
C PHE A 117 3.63 7.93 24.62
N LEU A 118 2.87 9.02 24.54
CA LEU A 118 2.87 9.89 23.37
C LEU A 118 4.24 10.56 23.16
N LEU A 119 4.98 10.85 24.23
CA LEU A 119 6.31 11.47 24.14
C LEU A 119 7.35 10.56 23.43
N PRO A 120 7.64 9.32 23.89
CA PRO A 120 8.57 8.43 23.19
C PRO A 120 8.02 8.02 21.82
N TYR A 121 6.70 7.90 21.65
CA TYR A 121 6.09 7.65 20.35
C TYR A 121 6.44 8.75 19.34
N THR A 122 6.28 10.03 19.71
CA THR A 122 6.62 11.15 18.84
C THR A 122 8.13 11.24 18.57
N ILE A 123 8.97 10.99 19.58
CA ILE A 123 10.44 10.98 19.41
C ILE A 123 10.85 9.88 18.40
N MET A 124 10.38 8.64 18.59
CA MET A 124 10.69 7.54 17.68
C MET A 124 10.08 7.74 16.29
N ALA A 125 8.93 8.40 16.17
CA ALA A 125 8.37 8.77 14.88
C ALA A 125 9.26 9.78 14.14
N VAL A 126 9.75 10.82 14.83
CA VAL A 126 10.59 11.87 14.21
C VAL A 126 11.97 11.35 13.83
N PHE A 127 12.62 10.56 14.68
CA PHE A 127 14.00 10.10 14.44
C PHE A 127 14.09 8.75 13.70
N GLY A 128 13.06 7.91 13.77
CA GLY A 128 13.04 6.59 13.13
C GLY A 128 12.03 6.49 11.99
N GLY A 129 10.75 6.76 12.28
CA GLY A 129 9.65 6.57 11.33
C GLY A 129 9.74 7.46 10.08
N ILE A 130 9.80 8.78 10.27
CA ILE A 130 9.81 9.76 9.18
C ILE A 130 11.04 9.60 8.27
N PRO A 131 12.28 9.45 8.78
CA PRO A 131 13.46 9.28 7.93
C PRO A 131 13.41 8.02 7.06
N LEU A 132 13.02 6.87 7.64
CA LEU A 132 12.92 5.61 6.90
C LEU A 132 11.82 5.67 5.82
N PHE A 133 10.66 6.23 6.18
CA PHE A 133 9.54 6.39 5.26
C PHE A 133 9.90 7.32 4.09
N TYR A 134 10.52 8.48 4.37
CA TYR A 134 10.94 9.40 3.32
C TYR A 134 12.05 8.81 2.43
N MET A 135 13.03 8.12 3.02
CA MET A 135 14.10 7.45 2.29
C MET A 135 13.54 6.44 1.28
N GLU A 136 12.59 5.60 1.70
CA GLU A 136 11.97 4.61 0.81
C GLU A 136 11.20 5.26 -0.34
N LEU A 137 10.41 6.30 -0.05
CA LEU A 137 9.67 7.05 -1.08
C LEU A 137 10.62 7.74 -2.07
N ALA A 138 11.67 8.39 -1.58
CA ALA A 138 12.65 9.08 -2.43
C ALA A 138 13.40 8.09 -3.34
N LEU A 139 13.81 6.95 -2.79
CA LEU A 139 14.49 5.88 -3.52
C LEU A 139 13.58 5.24 -4.59
N GLY A 140 12.31 5.02 -4.26
CA GLY A 140 11.29 4.55 -5.21
C GLY A 140 11.02 5.54 -6.35
N GLN A 141 10.92 6.84 -6.03
CA GLN A 141 10.69 7.91 -7.00
C GLN A 141 11.91 8.12 -7.91
N TYR A 142 13.13 8.11 -7.36
CA TYR A 142 14.36 8.35 -8.10
C TYR A 142 14.68 7.22 -9.08
N HIS A 143 14.65 5.96 -8.64
CA HIS A 143 15.06 4.84 -9.49
C HIS A 143 13.95 4.28 -10.38
N ARG A 144 12.67 4.54 -10.08
CA ARG A 144 11.47 4.05 -10.79
C ARG A 144 11.47 2.54 -11.07
N ASN A 145 12.12 1.75 -10.20
CA ASN A 145 12.21 0.30 -10.28
C ASN A 145 11.32 -0.38 -9.21
N GLY A 146 11.02 -1.67 -9.36
CA GLY A 146 10.36 -2.47 -8.33
C GLY A 146 11.31 -2.94 -7.22
N CYS A 147 10.77 -3.50 -6.15
CA CYS A 147 11.50 -3.92 -4.94
C CYS A 147 12.61 -4.97 -5.17
N ILE A 148 12.57 -5.74 -6.27
CA ILE A 148 13.63 -6.68 -6.65
C ILE A 148 14.64 -6.01 -7.60
N SER A 149 14.13 -5.36 -8.66
CA SER A 149 14.96 -4.79 -9.73
C SER A 149 15.79 -3.57 -9.31
N ILE A 150 15.44 -2.94 -8.19
CA ILE A 150 16.18 -1.79 -7.65
C ILE A 150 17.56 -2.19 -7.10
N TRP A 151 17.65 -3.35 -6.44
CA TRP A 151 18.90 -3.84 -5.85
C TRP A 151 19.97 -4.16 -6.89
N ARG A 152 19.58 -4.45 -8.13
CA ARG A 152 20.54 -4.60 -9.24
C ARG A 152 21.32 -3.30 -9.52
N LYS A 153 20.70 -2.13 -9.28
CA LYS A 153 21.32 -0.81 -9.51
C LYS A 153 22.05 -0.27 -8.28
N ILE A 154 21.59 -0.61 -7.07
CA ILE A 154 22.18 -0.13 -5.81
C ILE A 154 23.29 -1.07 -5.34
N CYS A 155 22.96 -2.32 -5.04
CA CYS A 155 23.90 -3.30 -4.53
C CYS A 155 23.37 -4.72 -4.81
N PRO A 156 23.89 -5.42 -5.84
CA PRO A 156 23.34 -6.70 -6.28
C PRO A 156 23.31 -7.81 -5.21
N ILE A 157 24.22 -7.76 -4.23
CA ILE A 157 24.26 -8.72 -3.10
C ILE A 157 22.96 -8.71 -2.29
N PHE A 158 22.28 -7.56 -2.21
CA PHE A 158 21.05 -7.38 -1.43
C PHE A 158 19.77 -7.66 -2.24
N LYS A 159 19.88 -8.23 -3.44
CA LYS A 159 18.71 -8.62 -4.25
C LYS A 159 17.75 -9.56 -3.50
N GLY A 160 18.27 -10.35 -2.55
CA GLY A 160 17.48 -11.21 -1.65
C GLY A 160 16.39 -10.48 -0.85
N ILE A 161 16.57 -9.19 -0.55
CA ILE A 161 15.60 -8.38 0.20
C ILE A 161 14.26 -8.32 -0.53
N GLY A 162 14.28 -8.15 -1.86
CA GLY A 162 13.05 -8.09 -2.66
C GLY A 162 12.25 -9.40 -2.61
N TYR A 163 12.93 -10.56 -2.63
CA TYR A 163 12.27 -11.87 -2.51
C TYR A 163 11.73 -12.10 -1.10
N ALA A 164 12.45 -11.67 -0.06
CA ALA A 164 11.98 -11.73 1.32
C ALA A 164 10.68 -10.93 1.51
N ILE A 165 10.59 -9.73 0.91
CA ILE A 165 9.37 -8.90 0.93
C ILE A 165 8.19 -9.65 0.30
N CYS A 166 8.39 -10.37 -0.81
CA CYS A 166 7.31 -11.17 -1.43
C CYS A 166 6.80 -12.28 -0.51
N ILE A 167 7.70 -12.98 0.20
CA ILE A 167 7.32 -14.02 1.16
C ILE A 167 6.57 -13.42 2.35
N ILE A 168 7.07 -12.30 2.89
CA ILE A 168 6.41 -11.58 4.00
C ILE A 168 5.01 -11.12 3.56
N ALA A 169 4.88 -10.56 2.36
CA ALA A 169 3.60 -10.13 1.81
C ALA A 169 2.60 -11.29 1.66
N PHE A 170 3.05 -12.48 1.28
CA PHE A 170 2.22 -13.68 1.23
C PHE A 170 1.67 -14.07 2.62
N TYR A 171 2.53 -14.07 3.65
CA TYR A 171 2.09 -14.33 5.02
C TYR A 171 1.14 -13.26 5.54
N ILE A 172 1.36 -11.99 5.22
CA ILE A 172 0.44 -10.91 5.61
C ILE A 172 -0.91 -11.07 4.90
N ALA A 173 -0.89 -11.35 3.60
CA ALA A 173 -2.11 -11.54 2.82
C ALA A 173 -2.98 -12.69 3.34
N SER A 174 -2.40 -13.77 3.87
CA SER A 174 -3.18 -14.91 4.37
C SER A 174 -4.02 -14.56 5.61
N TYR A 175 -3.43 -13.92 6.63
CA TYR A 175 -4.17 -13.60 7.85
C TYR A 175 -4.98 -12.29 7.73
N TYR A 176 -4.46 -11.27 7.04
CA TYR A 176 -5.11 -9.96 7.00
C TYR A 176 -6.45 -10.00 6.25
N ASN A 177 -6.51 -10.75 5.14
CA ASN A 177 -7.78 -10.97 4.43
C ASN A 177 -8.78 -11.79 5.25
N THR A 178 -8.31 -12.66 6.14
CA THR A 178 -9.18 -13.41 7.06
C THR A 178 -9.85 -12.50 8.08
N ILE A 179 -9.13 -11.51 8.63
CA ILE A 179 -9.71 -10.49 9.53
C ILE A 179 -10.77 -9.66 8.79
N MET A 180 -10.49 -9.26 7.55
CA MET A 180 -11.49 -8.57 6.72
C MET A 180 -12.71 -9.45 6.46
N ALA A 181 -12.55 -10.77 6.31
CA ALA A 181 -13.67 -11.69 6.14
C ALA A 181 -14.56 -11.76 7.38
N TRP A 182 -13.99 -11.73 8.58
CA TRP A 182 -14.76 -11.61 9.82
C TRP A 182 -15.56 -10.31 9.86
N ALA A 183 -14.91 -9.18 9.54
CA ALA A 183 -15.57 -7.86 9.51
C ALA A 183 -16.69 -7.79 8.46
N LEU A 184 -16.48 -8.38 7.27
CA LEU A 184 -17.50 -8.48 6.24
C LEU A 184 -18.68 -9.35 6.69
N TYR A 185 -18.42 -10.46 7.38
CA TYR A 185 -19.47 -11.28 7.95
C TYR A 185 -20.29 -10.54 9.01
N TYR A 186 -19.62 -9.76 9.88
CA TYR A 186 -20.27 -8.84 10.82
C TYR A 186 -21.14 -7.80 10.08
N LEU A 187 -20.64 -7.22 9.00
CA LEU A 187 -21.38 -6.25 8.19
C LEU A 187 -22.65 -6.86 7.60
N ILE A 188 -22.55 -8.05 6.98
CA ILE A 188 -23.70 -8.75 6.41
C ILE A 188 -24.73 -9.11 7.50
N SER A 189 -24.24 -9.57 8.66
CA SER A 189 -25.09 -9.92 9.81
C SER A 189 -25.74 -8.70 10.48
N SER A 190 -25.22 -7.49 10.23
CA SER A 190 -25.76 -6.24 10.79
C SER A 190 -27.01 -5.72 10.07
N PHE A 191 -27.39 -6.29 8.92
CA PHE A 191 -28.61 -5.90 8.19
C PHE A 191 -29.92 -6.46 8.80
N THR A 192 -29.88 -6.90 10.05
CA THR A 192 -31.05 -7.38 10.80
C THR A 192 -31.49 -6.32 11.81
N ASP A 193 -32.79 -6.13 12.00
CA ASP A 193 -33.35 -5.13 12.93
C ASP A 193 -32.83 -5.32 14.37
N GLN A 194 -32.73 -6.58 14.81
CA GLN A 194 -32.14 -6.97 16.08
C GLN A 194 -30.77 -7.59 15.80
N LEU A 195 -29.71 -6.97 16.32
CA LEU A 195 -28.35 -7.43 16.06
C LEU A 195 -28.12 -8.80 16.75
N PRO A 196 -27.49 -9.78 16.07
CA PRO A 196 -27.36 -11.14 16.59
C PRO A 196 -26.62 -11.26 17.93
N TRP A 197 -25.76 -10.31 18.26
CA TRP A 197 -24.97 -10.27 19.50
C TRP A 197 -25.61 -9.49 20.66
N THR A 198 -26.87 -9.07 20.53
CA THR A 198 -27.59 -8.38 21.63
C THR A 198 -28.37 -9.34 22.53
N SER A 199 -28.65 -10.56 22.09
CA SER A 199 -29.50 -11.52 22.79
C SER A 199 -28.81 -12.87 22.98
N CYS A 200 -29.12 -13.53 24.10
CA CYS A 200 -28.68 -14.90 24.38
C CYS A 200 -29.58 -15.97 23.73
N LYS A 201 -30.68 -15.60 23.05
CA LYS A 201 -31.67 -16.54 22.49
C LYS A 201 -31.34 -17.09 21.08
N ASN A 202 -30.06 -17.33 20.78
CA ASN A 202 -29.62 -17.84 19.48
C ASN A 202 -29.15 -19.29 19.57
N SER A 203 -29.12 -19.98 18.43
CA SER A 203 -28.77 -21.41 18.34
C SER A 203 -27.33 -21.74 18.72
N TRP A 204 -26.42 -20.76 18.68
CA TRP A 204 -25.00 -20.95 19.01
C TRP A 204 -24.67 -20.69 20.49
N ASN A 205 -25.56 -20.04 21.23
CA ASN A 205 -25.29 -19.64 22.61
C ASN A 205 -25.36 -20.83 23.59
N THR A 206 -24.58 -20.77 24.65
CA THR A 206 -24.61 -21.73 25.75
C THR A 206 -25.54 -21.30 26.88
N GLY A 207 -25.78 -22.20 27.84
CA GLY A 207 -26.38 -21.85 29.13
C GLY A 207 -25.54 -20.89 29.98
N ASN A 208 -24.28 -20.61 29.60
CA ASN A 208 -23.42 -19.64 30.28
C ASN A 208 -23.55 -18.22 29.73
N CYS A 209 -24.33 -18.03 28.65
CA CYS A 209 -24.56 -16.72 28.06
C CYS A 209 -25.41 -15.87 29.03
N THR A 210 -24.85 -14.75 29.48
CA THR A 210 -25.53 -13.80 30.37
C THR A 210 -25.64 -12.45 29.69
N ASN A 211 -26.87 -11.90 29.62
CA ASN A 211 -27.12 -10.61 28.99
C ASN A 211 -27.18 -9.50 30.04
N TYR A 212 -26.22 -8.58 29.98
CA TYR A 212 -26.09 -7.45 30.90
C TYR A 212 -27.29 -6.48 30.85
N PHE A 213 -27.99 -6.38 29.72
CA PHE A 213 -29.08 -5.42 29.54
C PHE A 213 -30.46 -5.92 29.99
N SER A 214 -30.60 -7.21 30.29
CA SER A 214 -31.90 -7.81 30.57
C SER A 214 -32.29 -7.84 32.05
N GLU A 215 -31.32 -7.92 32.96
CA GLU A 215 -31.57 -8.15 34.39
C GLU A 215 -30.56 -7.39 35.26
N ASP A 216 -31.05 -6.63 36.25
CA ASP A 216 -30.20 -5.82 37.14
C ASP A 216 -29.46 -6.66 38.20
N ASN A 217 -29.90 -7.88 38.46
CA ASN A 217 -29.36 -8.79 39.49
C ASN A 217 -28.57 -9.97 38.91
N VAL A 218 -27.65 -9.69 37.97
CA VAL A 218 -26.80 -10.74 37.36
C VAL A 218 -25.46 -10.81 38.06
N THR A 219 -25.17 -11.95 38.69
CA THR A 219 -23.84 -12.28 39.21
C THR A 219 -22.99 -12.94 38.13
N TRP A 220 -21.89 -12.30 37.75
CA TRP A 220 -20.92 -12.88 36.83
C TRP A 220 -20.10 -13.97 37.49
N THR A 221 -20.12 -15.16 36.90
CA THR A 221 -19.26 -16.28 37.32
C THR A 221 -18.04 -16.34 36.41
N LEU A 222 -17.03 -17.13 36.81
CA LEU A 222 -15.81 -17.34 36.02
C LEU A 222 -16.09 -17.94 34.64
N HIS A 223 -17.21 -18.65 34.48
CA HIS A 223 -17.60 -19.31 33.23
C HIS A 223 -18.70 -18.58 32.46
N SER A 224 -19.19 -17.45 32.99
CA SER A 224 -20.18 -16.61 32.32
C SER A 224 -19.54 -15.93 31.11
N THR A 225 -20.28 -15.87 30.02
CA THR A 225 -19.84 -15.26 28.76
C THR A 225 -20.89 -14.25 28.28
N SER A 226 -20.44 -13.21 27.57
CA SER A 226 -21.35 -12.21 26.99
C SER A 226 -21.92 -12.70 25.65
N PRO A 227 -23.11 -12.23 25.22
CA PRO A 227 -23.68 -12.62 23.92
C PRO A 227 -22.78 -12.23 22.74
N ALA A 228 -22.02 -11.13 22.84
CA ALA A 228 -21.07 -10.72 21.82
C ALA A 228 -19.83 -11.62 21.76
N GLU A 229 -19.34 -12.07 22.93
CA GLU A 229 -18.24 -13.03 23.01
C GLU A 229 -18.64 -14.40 22.46
N GLU A 230 -19.83 -14.91 22.83
CA GLU A 230 -20.39 -16.16 22.28
C GLU A 230 -20.60 -16.06 20.77
N PHE A 231 -21.09 -14.93 20.27
CA PHE A 231 -21.25 -14.70 18.83
C PHE A 231 -19.90 -14.77 18.10
N TYR A 232 -18.88 -14.06 18.60
CA TYR A 232 -17.55 -14.07 17.98
C TYR A 232 -16.89 -15.46 18.04
N THR A 233 -16.87 -16.08 19.22
CA THR A 233 -16.16 -17.34 19.46
C THR A 233 -16.87 -18.54 18.83
N ARG A 234 -18.20 -18.65 18.99
CA ARG A 234 -18.95 -19.82 18.54
C ARG A 234 -19.57 -19.70 17.17
N HIS A 235 -20.06 -18.53 16.80
CA HIS A 235 -20.75 -18.39 15.52
C HIS A 235 -19.78 -18.04 14.39
N ILE A 236 -18.96 -17.00 14.57
CA ILE A 236 -18.04 -16.51 13.54
C ILE A 236 -16.80 -17.41 13.44
N LEU A 237 -16.01 -17.47 14.52
CA LEU A 237 -14.76 -18.23 14.52
C LEU A 237 -15.01 -19.74 14.55
N GLN A 238 -16.11 -20.17 15.17
CA GLN A 238 -16.41 -21.58 15.45
C GLN A 238 -15.25 -22.27 16.20
N ILE A 239 -14.53 -21.52 17.04
CA ILE A 239 -13.28 -21.97 17.69
C ILE A 239 -13.51 -23.15 18.64
N HIS A 240 -14.72 -23.26 19.21
CA HIS A 240 -15.14 -24.39 20.06
C HIS A 240 -15.08 -25.76 19.36
N ARG A 241 -14.99 -25.80 18.02
CA ARG A 241 -14.81 -27.05 17.26
C ARG A 241 -13.35 -27.50 17.17
N SER A 242 -12.42 -26.58 17.42
CA SER A 242 -10.97 -26.84 17.43
C SER A 242 -10.48 -27.13 18.84
N LYS A 243 -9.53 -28.06 18.99
CA LYS A 243 -8.92 -28.39 20.30
C LYS A 243 -7.58 -27.69 20.53
N GLY A 244 -7.10 -26.95 19.53
CA GLY A 244 -5.84 -26.21 19.56
C GLY A 244 -5.14 -26.24 18.20
N LEU A 245 -3.88 -25.83 18.14
CA LEU A 245 -3.12 -25.75 16.89
C LEU A 245 -2.92 -27.12 16.19
N GLN A 246 -2.97 -28.21 16.96
CA GLN A 246 -2.82 -29.57 16.45
C GLN A 246 -4.09 -30.08 15.74
N ASP A 247 -5.25 -29.53 16.09
CA ASP A 247 -6.55 -29.90 15.52
C ASP A 247 -7.38 -28.62 15.32
N LEU A 248 -7.20 -28.02 14.14
CA LEU A 248 -7.82 -26.77 13.73
C LEU A 248 -9.31 -26.94 13.37
N GLY A 249 -9.80 -28.18 13.27
CA GLY A 249 -11.14 -28.46 12.77
C GLY A 249 -11.30 -28.23 11.26
N GLY A 250 -12.55 -28.03 10.83
CA GLY A 250 -12.90 -27.80 9.42
C GLY A 250 -12.95 -26.32 9.03
N ILE A 251 -13.03 -26.06 7.72
CA ILE A 251 -13.17 -24.71 7.18
C ILE A 251 -14.63 -24.24 7.34
N SER A 252 -14.82 -23.05 7.93
CA SER A 252 -16.14 -22.39 7.95
C SER A 252 -16.50 -21.89 6.55
N TRP A 253 -17.54 -22.47 5.94
CA TRP A 253 -17.94 -22.14 4.58
C TRP A 253 -18.43 -20.68 4.45
N GLN A 254 -19.03 -20.13 5.51
CA GLN A 254 -19.47 -18.74 5.53
C GLN A 254 -18.29 -17.77 5.37
N LEU A 255 -17.21 -18.03 6.10
CA LEU A 255 -15.98 -17.24 6.00
C LEU A 255 -15.27 -17.48 4.67
N ALA A 256 -15.33 -18.69 4.12
CA ALA A 256 -14.81 -19.01 2.79
C ALA A 256 -15.50 -18.19 1.68
N LEU A 257 -16.83 -17.98 1.78
CA LEU A 257 -17.53 -17.09 0.85
C LEU A 257 -17.14 -15.62 1.04
N CYS A 258 -17.04 -15.17 2.29
CA CYS A 258 -16.63 -13.78 2.59
C CYS A 258 -15.22 -13.48 2.06
N ILE A 259 -14.27 -14.38 2.25
CA ILE A 259 -12.90 -14.19 1.76
C ILE A 259 -12.83 -14.27 0.23
N MET A 260 -13.63 -15.14 -0.42
CA MET A 260 -13.73 -15.15 -1.89
C MET A 260 -14.28 -13.82 -2.43
N LEU A 261 -15.28 -13.23 -1.77
CA LEU A 261 -15.79 -11.92 -2.15
C LEU A 261 -14.72 -10.83 -1.98
N ILE A 262 -13.96 -10.85 -0.89
CA ILE A 262 -12.85 -9.91 -0.65
C ILE A 262 -11.79 -10.03 -1.74
N PHE A 263 -11.33 -11.24 -2.06
CA PHE A 263 -10.36 -11.43 -3.14
C PHE A 263 -10.90 -10.99 -4.50
N THR A 264 -12.19 -11.18 -4.76
CA THR A 264 -12.84 -10.70 -5.98
C THR A 264 -12.79 -9.17 -6.06
N VAL A 265 -13.11 -8.47 -4.97
CA VAL A 265 -13.04 -7.00 -4.89
C VAL A 265 -11.60 -6.51 -5.05
N ILE A 266 -10.63 -7.13 -4.37
CA ILE A 266 -9.21 -6.79 -4.48
C ILE A 266 -8.70 -7.00 -5.92
N TYR A 267 -9.07 -8.13 -6.53
CA TYR A 267 -8.69 -8.45 -7.91
C TYR A 267 -9.17 -7.37 -8.87
N PHE A 268 -10.45 -7.01 -8.85
CA PHE A 268 -10.97 -5.94 -9.72
C PHE A 268 -10.39 -4.56 -9.43
N SER A 269 -9.98 -4.30 -8.18
CA SER A 269 -9.34 -3.04 -7.79
C SER A 269 -7.92 -2.91 -8.38
N ILE A 270 -7.19 -4.02 -8.49
CA ILE A 270 -5.76 -4.04 -8.88
C ILE A 270 -5.54 -4.43 -10.36
N TRP A 271 -6.45 -5.18 -10.99
CA TRP A 271 -6.21 -5.79 -12.31
C TRP A 271 -5.79 -4.79 -13.41
N LYS A 272 -6.38 -3.59 -13.44
CA LYS A 272 -6.01 -2.53 -14.40
C LYS A 272 -4.89 -1.60 -13.91
N GLY A 273 -4.16 -2.00 -12.87
CA GLY A 273 -2.99 -1.31 -12.35
C GLY A 273 -3.30 -0.07 -11.50
N VAL A 274 -2.34 0.87 -11.48
CA VAL A 274 -2.39 2.05 -10.62
C VAL A 274 -3.51 3.02 -10.98
N LYS A 275 -3.98 3.00 -12.23
CA LYS A 275 -5.09 3.85 -12.70
C LYS A 275 -6.42 3.49 -12.05
N THR A 276 -6.74 2.20 -11.89
CA THR A 276 -7.95 1.77 -11.18
C THR A 276 -7.79 1.80 -9.68
N SER A 277 -6.64 1.33 -9.17
CA SER A 277 -6.36 1.35 -7.73
C SER A 277 -6.47 2.77 -7.17
N GLY A 278 -5.89 3.76 -7.86
CA GLY A 278 -5.99 5.16 -7.46
C GLY A 278 -7.41 5.69 -7.38
N LYS A 279 -8.36 5.18 -8.17
CA LYS A 279 -9.78 5.57 -8.10
C LYS A 279 -10.51 4.87 -6.95
N VAL A 280 -10.24 3.60 -6.71
CA VAL A 280 -10.83 2.86 -5.58
C VAL A 280 -10.40 3.48 -4.24
N VAL A 281 -9.14 3.89 -4.15
CA VAL A 281 -8.55 4.55 -2.97
C VAL A 281 -9.30 5.82 -2.55
N TRP A 282 -9.91 6.56 -3.49
CA TRP A 282 -10.72 7.74 -3.13
C TRP A 282 -11.84 7.41 -2.15
N VAL A 283 -12.44 6.22 -2.28
CA VAL A 283 -13.47 5.76 -1.36
C VAL A 283 -12.83 5.07 -0.15
N THR A 284 -11.92 4.11 -0.39
CA THR A 284 -11.41 3.26 0.70
C THR A 284 -10.52 3.98 1.70
N ALA A 285 -9.81 5.05 1.29
CA ALA A 285 -8.98 5.84 2.20
C ALA A 285 -9.75 6.99 2.88
N THR A 286 -10.84 7.50 2.30
CA THR A 286 -11.60 8.62 2.89
C THR A 286 -12.71 8.17 3.81
N PHE A 287 -13.39 7.08 3.45
CA PHE A 287 -14.54 6.56 4.21
C PHE A 287 -14.23 6.25 5.68
N PRO A 288 -13.06 5.66 6.04
CA PRO A 288 -12.70 5.44 7.44
C PRO A 288 -12.71 6.72 8.28
N TYR A 289 -12.25 7.86 7.75
CA TYR A 289 -12.26 9.13 8.48
C TYR A 289 -13.67 9.66 8.71
N ILE A 290 -14.59 9.45 7.76
CA ILE A 290 -16.00 9.81 7.91
C ILE A 290 -16.61 8.98 9.04
N ILE A 291 -16.42 7.65 9.01
CA ILE A 291 -16.94 6.75 10.04
C ILE A 291 -16.34 7.05 11.41
N LEU A 292 -15.02 7.27 11.50
CA LEU A 292 -14.37 7.66 12.75
C LEU A 292 -14.91 8.98 13.29
N SER A 293 -15.22 9.95 12.43
CA SER A 293 -15.83 11.22 12.85
C SER A 293 -17.24 11.02 13.41
N VAL A 294 -18.07 10.19 12.75
CA VAL A 294 -19.41 9.85 13.26
C VAL A 294 -19.33 9.12 14.60
N LEU A 295 -18.43 8.14 14.71
CA LEU A 295 -18.21 7.39 15.96
C LEU A 295 -17.63 8.28 17.06
N LEU A 296 -16.80 9.27 16.74
CA LEU A 296 -16.28 10.25 17.69
C LEU A 296 -17.40 11.13 18.24
N VAL A 297 -18.24 11.69 17.38
CA VAL A 297 -19.39 12.52 17.80
C VAL A 297 -20.37 11.69 18.63
N ARG A 298 -20.67 10.46 18.21
CA ARG A 298 -21.53 9.55 18.98
C ARG A 298 -20.89 9.18 20.32
N GLY A 299 -19.60 8.85 20.33
CA GLY A 299 -18.86 8.50 21.54
C GLY A 299 -18.79 9.65 22.54
N ALA A 300 -18.59 10.88 22.07
CA ALA A 300 -18.52 12.07 22.91
C ALA A 300 -19.87 12.46 23.54
N THR A 301 -20.99 12.10 22.90
CA THR A 301 -22.35 12.39 23.39
C THR A 301 -22.89 11.34 24.37
N LEU A 302 -22.19 10.20 24.54
CA LEU A 302 -22.61 9.15 25.47
C LEU A 302 -22.31 9.50 26.94
N PRO A 303 -23.21 9.14 27.88
CA PRO A 303 -22.98 9.39 29.30
C PRO A 303 -21.77 8.61 29.80
N GLY A 304 -20.88 9.29 30.54
CA GLY A 304 -19.70 8.67 31.12
C GLY A 304 -18.49 8.53 30.19
N ALA A 305 -18.55 9.04 28.95
CA ALA A 305 -17.44 9.01 27.99
C ALA A 305 -16.12 9.59 28.53
N TRP A 306 -16.21 10.60 29.42
CA TRP A 306 -15.05 11.23 30.05
C TRP A 306 -14.16 10.24 30.82
N ARG A 307 -14.72 9.15 31.38
CA ARG A 307 -13.95 8.16 32.14
C ARG A 307 -12.96 7.41 31.25
N GLY A 308 -13.38 7.05 30.04
CA GLY A 308 -12.53 6.40 29.04
C GLY A 308 -11.40 7.33 28.57
N ILE A 309 -11.71 8.60 28.32
CA ILE A 309 -10.73 9.61 27.91
C ILE A 309 -9.70 9.85 29.02
N LEU A 310 -10.16 10.01 30.28
CA LEU A 310 -9.27 10.19 31.41
C LEU A 310 -8.38 8.95 31.60
N PHE A 311 -8.92 7.75 31.49
CA PHE A 311 -8.14 6.53 31.59
C PHE A 311 -7.09 6.41 30.48
N TYR A 312 -7.44 6.83 29.26
CA TYR A 312 -6.54 6.79 28.10
C TYR A 312 -5.41 7.83 28.19
N LEU A 313 -5.71 9.07 28.60
CA LEU A 313 -4.77 10.19 28.56
C LEU A 313 -4.07 10.49 29.88
N LYS A 314 -4.48 9.89 31.00
CA LYS A 314 -3.81 10.10 32.30
C LYS A 314 -2.35 9.62 32.22
N PRO A 315 -1.37 10.52 32.33
CA PRO A 315 0.03 10.14 32.17
C PRO A 315 0.52 9.38 33.41
N ASN A 316 1.22 8.27 33.19
CA ASN A 316 1.99 7.58 34.22
C ASN A 316 3.48 7.60 33.87
N TRP A 317 4.19 8.60 34.41
CA TRP A 317 5.61 8.82 34.14
C TRP A 317 6.53 7.73 34.69
N GLN A 318 6.09 6.92 35.65
CA GLN A 318 6.90 5.80 36.16
C GLN A 318 7.05 4.66 35.13
N LYS A 319 6.18 4.63 34.11
CA LYS A 319 6.22 3.65 33.01
C LYS A 319 7.02 4.13 31.80
N LEU A 320 7.39 5.41 31.75
CA LEU A 320 8.20 5.99 30.68
C LEU A 320 9.67 5.60 30.87
#